data_AF-A0A914Z8Q0-F1
#
_entry.id   AF-A0A914Z8Q0-F1
#
_cell.length_a   1.000
_cell.length_b   1.000
_cell.length_c   1.000
_cell.angle_alpha   90.00
_cell.angle_beta   90.00
_cell.angle_gamma   90.00
#
_symmetry.space_group_name_H-M   'P 1'
#
loop_
_entity.id
_entity.type
_entity.pdbx_description
1 polymer ?
#
loop_
_entity_poly.entity_id
_entity_poly.type
_entity_poly.pdbx_seq_one_letter_code
_entity_poly.pdbx_strand_id
1 'polypeptide(L)'
;MIYNIPIKLKNYDLDLDVIGIDLGTTECCAAIIRHYGAAFPDLEIMTGSRTISSYVAFNEKNPLCGKVVVEQMRTYANYSVYDTKRIIGKNFDEIKIDPLWPFTVKEAADKNVVVEVETFEVT
;
A
#
# COMPACT_ATOMS: atom_id res chain seq x y z
N MET A 1 7.11 -3.68 -6.14
CA MET A 1 6.85 -2.33 -6.68
C MET A 1 6.98 -1.35 -5.52
N ILE A 2 8.01 -0.50 -5.52
CA ILE A 2 8.19 0.52 -4.48
C ILE A 2 7.50 1.77 -5.02
N TYR A 3 6.37 2.16 -4.43
CA TYR A 3 5.73 3.44 -4.75
C TYR A 3 6.39 4.55 -3.94
N ASN A 4 6.59 5.72 -4.56
CA ASN A 4 7.06 6.92 -3.89
C ASN A 4 5.95 7.47 -2.98
N ILE A 5 5.82 6.89 -1.79
CA ILE A 5 5.09 7.51 -0.70
C ILE A 5 5.98 8.64 -0.19
N PRO A 6 5.56 9.92 -0.27
CA PRO A 6 6.38 11.04 0.18
C PRO A 6 6.51 10.99 1.71
N ILE A 7 7.57 10.34 2.16
CA ILE A 7 7.99 10.29 3.55
C ILE A 7 8.89 11.50 3.80
N LYS A 8 8.46 12.44 4.64
CA LYS A 8 9.32 13.54 5.08
C LYS A 8 10.15 13.09 6.27
N LEU A 9 11.44 12.85 6.04
CA LEU A 9 12.42 12.64 7.09
C LEU A 9 12.80 14.01 7.69
N LYS A 10 12.48 14.25 8.96
CA LYS A 10 12.93 15.46 9.67
C LYS A 10 14.40 15.29 10.09
N ASN A 11 15.30 16.11 9.52
CA ASN A 11 16.71 16.42 9.85
C ASN A 11 17.68 15.23 10.16
N TYR A 12 18.84 15.18 9.48
CA TYR A 12 20.21 14.81 9.93
C TYR A 12 21.09 14.03 8.94
N ASP A 13 22.40 14.29 9.01
CA ASP A 13 23.51 13.59 8.34
C ASP A 13 23.72 12.18 8.93
N LEU A 14 23.91 11.19 8.05
CA LEU A 14 23.82 9.74 8.31
C LEU A 14 25.08 9.10 8.91
N ASP A 15 24.90 7.91 9.50
CA ASP A 15 25.78 6.76 9.18
C ASP A 15 25.06 5.40 9.03
N LEU A 16 23.71 5.38 8.92
CA LEU A 16 22.81 4.42 8.23
C LEU A 16 21.46 4.38 8.98
N ASP A 17 20.42 4.98 8.40
CA ASP A 17 19.05 4.90 8.91
C ASP A 17 18.39 3.59 8.45
N VAL A 18 17.71 2.88 9.37
CA VAL A 18 16.95 1.67 9.05
C VAL A 18 15.47 1.97 9.14
N ILE A 19 14.73 1.70 8.07
CA ILE A 19 13.26 1.82 8.04
C ILE A 19 12.64 0.45 8.29
N GLY A 20 11.89 0.33 9.37
CA GLY A 20 10.97 -0.79 9.60
C GLY A 20 9.62 -0.48 8.97
N ILE A 21 9.10 -1.38 8.13
CA ILE A 21 7.78 -1.23 7.51
C ILE A 21 6.92 -2.41 7.93
N ASP A 22 5.83 -2.14 8.63
CA ASP A 22 4.77 -3.13 8.82
C ASP A 22 3.75 -2.99 7.69
N LEU A 23 3.79 -3.94 6.76
CA LEU A 23 2.81 -4.05 5.69
C LEU A 23 1.61 -4.84 6.18
N GLY A 24 0.65 -4.19 6.83
CA GLY A 24 -0.60 -4.83 7.27
C GLY A 24 -1.58 -5.09 6.13
N THR A 25 -2.69 -5.77 6.43
CA THR A 25 -3.75 -6.07 5.44
C THR A 25 -4.58 -4.83 5.12
N THR A 26 -4.94 -4.06 6.16
CA THR A 26 -5.84 -2.90 6.07
C THR A 26 -5.09 -1.60 6.29
N GLU A 27 -4.13 -1.59 7.21
CA GLU A 27 -3.32 -0.42 7.55
C GLU A 27 -1.86 -0.87 7.60
N CYS A 28 -0.96 -0.04 7.09
CA CYS A 28 0.47 -0.21 7.21
C CYS A 28 1.07 0.94 8.01
N CYS A 29 2.25 0.72 8.58
CA CYS A 29 2.99 1.75 9.28
C CYS A 29 4.48 1.63 8.96
N ALA A 30 5.22 2.69 9.25
CA ALA A 30 6.67 2.69 9.15
C ALA A 30 7.25 3.32 10.41
N ALA A 31 8.45 2.88 10.79
CA ALA A 31 9.25 3.47 11.86
C ALA A 31 10.71 3.56 11.39
N ILE A 32 11.49 4.47 11.96
CA ILE A 32 12.91 4.58 11.68
C ILE A 32 13.69 4.32 12.95
N ILE A 33 14.70 3.46 12.84
CA ILE A 33 15.72 3.30 13.85
C ILE A 33 16.88 4.21 13.45
N ARG A 34 17.18 5.19 14.31
CA ARG A 34 18.30 6.11 14.13
C ARG A 34 19.39 5.77 15.12
N HIS A 35 20.60 5.54 14.61
CA HIS A 35 21.77 5.14 15.39
C HIS A 35 21.58 3.84 16.21
N TYR A 36 22.66 3.29 16.76
CA TYR A 36 22.68 2.03 17.54
C TYR A 36 21.87 2.12 18.85
N GLY A 37 20.53 2.08 18.79
CA GLY A 37 19.72 1.67 19.94
C GLY A 37 18.38 2.36 20.17
N ALA A 38 18.00 3.41 19.42
CA ALA A 38 16.70 4.05 19.61
C ALA A 38 15.81 3.89 18.38
N ALA A 39 14.81 3.02 18.49
CA ALA A 39 13.69 2.97 17.55
C ALA A 39 12.80 4.20 17.81
N PHE A 40 12.72 5.12 16.84
CA PHE A 40 11.82 6.25 16.91
C PHE A 40 10.54 5.92 16.11
N PRO A 41 9.36 5.90 16.76
CA PRO A 41 8.09 5.71 16.06
C PRO A 41 7.65 6.95 15.26
N ASP A 42 8.52 7.97 15.12
CA ASP A 42 8.16 9.32 14.66
C ASP A 42 8.20 9.48 13.13
N LEU A 43 7.61 8.52 12.41
CA LEU A 43 7.28 8.66 10.99
C LEU A 43 5.87 9.21 10.86
N GLU A 44 5.80 10.53 10.81
CA GLU A 44 4.56 11.25 10.55
C GLU A 44 4.40 11.40 9.03
N ILE A 45 3.31 10.84 8.49
CA ILE A 45 2.94 11.06 7.09
C ILE A 45 2.55 12.52 6.92
N MET A 46 2.66 13.08 5.72
CA MET A 46 2.28 14.48 5.44
C MET A 46 0.86 14.87 5.91
N THR A 47 0.00 13.87 6.16
CA THR A 47 -1.38 14.03 6.65
C THR A 47 -1.52 14.06 8.19
N GLY A 48 -0.42 13.90 8.95
CA GLY A 48 -0.43 13.86 10.42
C GLY A 48 -0.80 12.51 11.04
N SER A 49 -1.00 11.48 10.22
CA SER A 49 -1.27 10.10 10.67
C SER A 49 0.03 9.31 10.93
N ARG A 50 -0.07 8.27 11.75
CA ARG A 50 0.98 7.25 11.98
C ARG A 50 0.74 5.95 11.19
N THR A 51 -0.41 5.82 10.54
CA THR A 51 -0.76 4.68 9.68
C THR A 51 -1.21 5.14 8.30
N ILE A 52 -1.04 4.27 7.31
CA ILE A 52 -1.47 4.44 5.92
C ILE A 52 -2.44 3.30 5.60
N SER A 53 -3.64 3.62 5.13
CA SER A 53 -4.55 2.60 4.64
C SER A 53 -3.93 1.83 3.46
N SER A 54 -3.98 0.51 3.51
CA SER A 54 -3.40 -0.39 2.50
C SER A 54 -4.30 -0.49 1.26
N TYR A 55 -4.58 0.67 0.67
CA TYR A 55 -5.40 0.88 -0.52
C TYR A 55 -4.55 1.58 -1.58
N VAL A 56 -4.67 1.12 -2.82
CA VAL A 56 -4.03 1.74 -3.98
C VAL A 56 -5.07 1.90 -5.09
N ALA A 57 -5.36 3.14 -5.49
CA ALA A 57 -6.20 3.47 -6.64
C ALA A 57 -5.34 3.74 -7.88
N PHE A 58 -5.58 3.01 -8.97
CA PHE A 58 -4.74 3.03 -10.16
C PHE A 58 -5.23 4.05 -11.18
N ASN A 59 -4.30 4.85 -11.68
CA ASN A 59 -4.48 5.66 -12.88
C ASN A 59 -3.31 5.39 -13.84
N GLU A 60 -3.38 5.97 -15.03
CA GLU A 60 -2.37 5.74 -16.08
C GLU A 60 -1.00 6.36 -15.80
N LYS A 61 -0.90 7.31 -14.86
CA LYS A 61 0.32 8.08 -14.58
C LYS A 61 1.00 7.65 -13.29
N ASN A 62 0.36 7.94 -12.15
CA ASN A 62 0.85 7.69 -10.80
C ASN A 62 -0.32 7.28 -9.88
N PRO A 63 -0.39 6.02 -9.41
CA PRO A 63 -1.43 5.57 -8.50
C PRO A 63 -1.52 6.41 -7.22
N LEU A 64 -2.73 6.58 -6.72
CA LEU A 64 -3.00 7.17 -5.41
C LEU A 64 -2.99 6.08 -4.35
N CYS A 65 -2.45 6.36 -3.16
CA CYS A 65 -2.39 5.38 -2.08
C CYS A 65 -2.77 5.97 -0.72
N GLY A 66 -3.21 5.12 0.19
CA GLY A 66 -3.50 5.52 1.56
C GLY A 66 -4.89 6.11 1.75
N LYS A 67 -5.00 6.92 2.81
CA LYS A 67 -6.27 7.44 3.32
C LYS A 67 -7.06 8.25 2.29
N VAL A 68 -6.38 8.93 1.36
CA VAL A 68 -7.03 9.69 0.27
C VAL A 68 -7.94 8.82 -0.59
N VAL A 69 -7.56 7.56 -0.80
CA VAL A 69 -8.36 6.59 -1.57
C VAL A 69 -9.62 6.22 -0.78
N VAL A 70 -9.45 5.93 0.51
CA VAL A 70 -10.55 5.55 1.41
C VAL A 70 -11.54 6.69 1.61
N GLU A 71 -11.05 7.92 1.81
CA GLU A 71 -11.89 9.11 1.98
C GLU A 71 -12.73 9.43 0.73
N GLN A 72 -12.24 9.03 -0.45
CA GLN A 72 -12.90 9.24 -1.73
C GLN A 72 -13.34 7.93 -2.38
N MET A 73 -13.75 6.94 -1.57
CA MET A 73 -14.11 5.61 -2.09
C MET A 73 -15.29 5.66 -3.07
N ARG A 74 -16.16 6.67 -2.99
CA ARG A 74 -17.22 6.90 -4.00
C ARG A 74 -16.66 7.10 -5.41
N THR A 75 -15.50 7.73 -5.51
CA THR A 75 -14.81 8.00 -6.78
C THR A 75 -13.90 6.82 -7.16
N TYR A 76 -13.19 6.28 -6.18
CA TYR A 76 -12.09 5.33 -6.45
C TYR A 76 -12.45 3.86 -6.31
N ALA A 77 -13.68 3.49 -5.95
CA ALA A 77 -14.09 2.11 -5.69
C ALA A 77 -13.62 1.14 -6.79
N ASN A 78 -13.98 1.38 -8.05
CA ASN A 78 -13.68 0.47 -9.17
C ASN A 78 -12.21 0.44 -9.58
N TYR A 79 -11.42 1.40 -9.12
CA TYR A 79 -10.03 1.57 -9.50
C TYR A 79 -9.06 1.17 -8.39
N SER A 80 -9.58 0.68 -7.26
CA SER A 80 -8.80 0.46 -6.04
C SER A 80 -8.53 -1.01 -5.78
N VAL A 81 -7.28 -1.35 -5.46
CA VAL A 81 -6.88 -2.64 -4.91
C VAL A 81 -6.60 -2.50 -3.42
N TYR A 82 -7.07 -3.46 -2.65
CA TYR A 82 -6.89 -3.57 -1.20
C TYR A 82 -6.94 -5.05 -0.78
N ASP A 83 -6.65 -5.33 0.49
CA ASP A 83 -6.63 -6.70 1.03
C ASP A 83 -5.60 -7.64 0.37
N THR A 84 -4.65 -7.11 -0.41
CA THR A 84 -3.64 -7.90 -1.15
C THR A 84 -2.79 -8.80 -0.26
N LYS A 85 -2.65 -8.49 1.04
CA LYS A 85 -1.98 -9.38 2.01
C LYS A 85 -2.69 -10.73 2.17
N ARG A 86 -3.98 -10.83 1.82
CA ARG A 86 -4.73 -12.10 1.77
C ARG A 86 -4.40 -12.93 0.53
N ILE A 87 -3.80 -12.32 -0.48
CA ILE A 87 -3.52 -12.87 -1.81
C ILE A 87 -2.04 -13.23 -1.97
N ILE A 88 -1.14 -12.38 -1.46
CA ILE A 88 0.30 -12.53 -1.67
C ILE A 88 0.83 -13.89 -1.16
N GLY A 89 1.65 -14.53 -2.00
CA GLY A 89 2.30 -15.80 -1.67
C GLY A 89 1.40 -17.04 -1.73
N LYS A 90 0.19 -16.92 -2.29
CA LYS A 90 -0.73 -18.04 -2.51
C LYS A 90 -0.86 -18.37 -4.00
N ASN A 91 -1.12 -19.63 -4.29
CA ASN A 91 -1.61 -20.04 -5.60
C ASN A 91 -3.09 -19.69 -5.76
N PHE A 92 -3.56 -19.63 -7.00
CA PHE A 92 -4.93 -19.22 -7.33
C PHE A 92 -6.01 -20.11 -6.68
N ASP A 93 -5.76 -21.41 -6.60
CA ASP A 93 -6.66 -22.39 -5.99
C ASP A 93 -6.79 -22.26 -4.46
N GLU A 94 -5.86 -21.56 -3.80
CA GLU A 94 -5.87 -21.33 -2.36
C GLU A 94 -6.63 -20.06 -1.94
N ILE A 95 -7.06 -19.24 -2.92
CA ILE A 95 -7.71 -17.96 -2.65
C ILE A 95 -9.22 -18.08 -2.66
N LYS A 96 -9.84 -17.58 -1.59
CA LYS A 96 -11.27 -17.27 -1.57
C LYS A 96 -11.48 -15.87 -2.11
N ILE A 97 -12.11 -15.76 -3.28
CA ILE A 97 -12.48 -14.49 -3.89
C ILE A 97 -13.54 -13.81 -3.01
N ASP A 98 -13.28 -12.57 -2.58
CA ASP A 98 -14.24 -11.76 -1.86
C ASP A 98 -15.17 -11.04 -2.85
N PRO A 99 -16.50 -11.19 -2.76
CA PRO A 99 -17.43 -10.48 -3.65
C PRO A 99 -17.42 -8.97 -3.49
N LEU A 100 -16.81 -8.43 -2.43
CA LEU A 100 -16.65 -6.98 -2.23
C LEU A 100 -15.45 -6.42 -3.00
N TRP A 101 -14.54 -7.26 -3.50
CA TRP A 101 -13.40 -6.78 -4.26
C TRP A 101 -13.85 -6.19 -5.60
N PRO A 102 -13.52 -4.91 -5.87
CA PRO A 102 -13.91 -4.23 -7.10
C PRO A 102 -12.96 -4.53 -8.27
N PHE A 103 -12.09 -5.53 -8.12
CA PHE A 103 -11.06 -5.93 -9.08
C PHE A 103 -11.19 -7.42 -9.40
N THR A 104 -10.68 -7.80 -10.57
CA THR A 104 -10.71 -9.20 -11.01
C THR A 104 -9.47 -9.93 -10.52
N VAL A 105 -9.64 -11.13 -9.98
CA VAL A 105 -8.55 -12.02 -9.59
C VAL A 105 -8.44 -13.14 -10.62
N LYS A 106 -7.24 -13.37 -11.17
CA LYS A 106 -6.97 -14.37 -12.22
C LYS A 106 -5.80 -15.27 -11.85
N GLU A 107 -5.81 -16.47 -12.42
CA GLU A 107 -4.68 -17.39 -12.39
C GLU A 107 -3.66 -17.02 -13.47
N ALA A 108 -2.39 -16.88 -13.10
CA ALA A 108 -1.27 -16.74 -14.02
C ALA A 108 -0.79 -18.11 -14.53
N ALA A 109 0.05 -18.10 -15.57
CA ALA A 109 0.62 -19.31 -16.16
C ALA A 109 1.44 -20.17 -15.17
N ASP A 110 1.99 -19.56 -14.12
CA ASP A 110 2.75 -20.20 -13.06
C ASP A 110 1.90 -20.54 -11.82
N LYS A 111 0.56 -20.49 -11.94
CA LYS A 111 -0.44 -20.69 -10.86
C LYS A 111 -0.48 -19.59 -9.80
N ASN A 112 0.38 -18.58 -9.89
CA ASN A 112 0.29 -17.42 -9.01
C ASN A 112 -0.98 -16.61 -9.31
N VAL A 113 -1.30 -15.72 -8.37
CA VAL A 113 -2.47 -14.87 -8.50
C VAL A 113 -2.10 -13.52 -9.12
N VAL A 114 -2.89 -13.12 -10.11
CA VAL A 114 -2.82 -11.80 -10.73
C VAL A 114 -4.10 -11.04 -10.42
N VAL A 115 -3.96 -9.75 -10.11
CA VAL A 115 -5.08 -8.83 -9.94
C VAL A 115 -5.13 -7.92 -11.15
N GLU A 116 -6.30 -7.85 -11.79
CA GLU A 116 -6.63 -6.89 -12.83
C GLU A 116 -7.60 -5.85 -12.29
N VAL A 117 -7.27 -4.58 -12.50
CA VAL A 117 -8.02 -3.44 -12.00
C VAL A 117 -8.14 -2.39 -13.10
N GLU A 118 -9.26 -1.68 -13.14
CA GLU A 118 -9.46 -0.57 -14.07
C GLU A 118 -8.63 0.65 -13.64
N THR A 119 -8.25 1.48 -14.60
CA THR A 119 -7.56 2.75 -14.35
C THR A 119 -8.51 3.92 -14.56
N PHE A 120 -8.44 4.93 -13.70
CA PHE A 120 -9.14 6.20 -13.94
C PHE A 120 -8.25 7.21 -14.67
N GLU A 121 -8.87 8.11 -15.42
CA GLU A 121 -8.18 9.24 -16.05
C GLU A 121 -7.89 10.35 -15.03
N VAL A 122 -6.68 10.89 -15.06
CA VAL A 122 -6.33 12.08 -14.28
C VAL A 122 -6.65 13.31 -15.11
N THR A 123 -7.80 13.94 -14.85
CA THR A 123 -8.16 15.26 -15.39
C THR A 123 -7.34 16.37 -14.77
#